data_AF-A0A3D5KZ73-F1
#
_entry.id   AF-A0A3D5KZ73-F1
#
_cell.length_a   1.000
_cell.length_b   1.000
_cell.length_c   1.000
_cell.angle_alpha   90.00
_cell.angle_beta   90.00
_cell.angle_gamma   90.00
#
_symmetry.space_group_name_H-M   'P 1'
#
loop_
_entity.id
_entity.type
_entity.pdbx_description
1 polymer ?
#
loop_
_entity_poly.entity_id
_entity_poly.type
_entity_poly.pdbx_seq_one_letter_code
_entity_poly.pdbx_strand_id
1 'polypeptide(L)'
;MFEEYYDSTWLAGAQKRLKEEIPELDQLLKAQYHKKKTITPELCQDQRDFFDSTAAYERYLLVVATKIAMLDIYDFKFGVDIAAAQSNIERTQANAEDIFKYLNRDIMKAYKGLDERLQLIARLNWLSILYRMVHDIAKIRGAVHDQKTLLFFRKLNLKENWDKAAGAYRAAENAAKEDVKQPSFDQWMTDFEKTVIEPEEALWKREEIRGAAIRRTKRAVQIVVLCAVSYVIISYAAGFGYVARMLHHLRPEVVTNTADIDGFGTFPPADIADYNASSIKDKGNPLYTDWNLMDGDTTTSWTEGEDDAGINRRMYFNIEKKATVNYIVIWNGDQSSEENFRAHNRLKQVTLKINDTRHMYTMTLADTMGPQYIRVEREDVDRLWIIIDSVYEGDNGEDETSVSEVEIY
;
A
#
# COMPACT_ATOMS: atom_id res chain seq x y z
N MET A 1 -40.91 0.53 14.29
CA MET A 1 -40.56 -0.39 13.18
C MET A 1 -39.87 -1.68 13.65
N PHE A 2 -38.92 -1.65 14.61
CA PHE A 2 -38.32 -2.88 15.14
C PHE A 2 -39.10 -3.55 16.29
N GLU A 3 -39.85 -2.81 17.12
CA GLU A 3 -40.67 -3.41 18.20
C GLU A 3 -41.89 -4.19 17.68
N GLU A 4 -42.47 -3.79 16.55
CA GLU A 4 -43.61 -4.50 15.92
C GLU A 4 -43.21 -5.83 15.24
N TYR A 5 -41.93 -6.05 14.97
CA TYR A 5 -41.44 -7.28 14.32
C TYR A 5 -41.12 -8.41 15.33
N TYR A 6 -41.17 -8.11 16.63
CA TYR A 6 -40.85 -9.04 17.72
C TYR A 6 -42.05 -9.81 18.29
N ASP A 7 -43.23 -9.69 17.68
CA ASP A 7 -44.32 -10.64 17.91
C ASP A 7 -44.07 -11.93 17.12
N SER A 8 -42.98 -12.62 17.45
CA SER A 8 -42.77 -13.96 16.94
C SER A 8 -43.80 -14.86 17.60
N THR A 9 -44.86 -15.14 16.85
CA THR A 9 -45.95 -16.09 17.13
C THR A 9 -45.48 -17.40 17.78
N TRP A 10 -44.23 -17.79 17.56
CA TRP A 10 -43.58 -18.92 18.20
C TRP A 10 -43.22 -18.70 19.69
N LEU A 11 -42.62 -17.58 20.07
CA LEU A 11 -42.25 -17.29 21.48
C LEU A 11 -43.51 -17.06 22.32
N ALA A 12 -44.46 -16.29 21.77
CA ALA A 12 -45.79 -16.11 22.36
C ALA A 12 -46.51 -17.47 22.49
N GLY A 13 -46.41 -18.34 21.48
CA GLY A 13 -46.98 -19.69 21.49
C GLY A 13 -46.30 -20.66 22.47
N ALA A 14 -45.00 -20.53 22.70
CA ALA A 14 -44.24 -21.35 23.67
C ALA A 14 -44.51 -20.88 25.10
N GLN A 15 -44.51 -19.57 25.36
CA GLN A 15 -44.87 -19.00 26.67
C GLN A 15 -46.34 -19.25 27.01
N LYS A 16 -47.23 -19.21 26.01
CA LYS A 16 -48.64 -19.55 26.16
C LYS A 16 -48.80 -21.03 26.52
N ARG A 17 -48.18 -21.95 25.78
CA ARG A 17 -48.17 -23.39 26.11
C ARG A 17 -47.60 -23.67 27.50
N LEU A 18 -46.52 -22.99 27.89
CA LEU A 18 -45.94 -23.14 29.22
C LEU A 18 -46.91 -22.71 30.33
N LYS A 19 -47.58 -21.57 30.15
CA LYS A 19 -48.59 -21.05 31.09
C LYS A 19 -49.85 -21.91 31.14
N GLU A 20 -50.24 -22.51 30.01
CA GLU A 20 -51.44 -23.34 29.90
C GLU A 20 -51.21 -24.78 30.38
N GLU A 21 -50.04 -25.36 30.11
CA GLU A 21 -49.75 -26.75 30.44
C GLU A 21 -49.24 -26.92 31.88
N ILE A 22 -48.46 -25.96 32.42
CA ILE A 22 -47.89 -26.06 33.78
C ILE A 22 -47.74 -24.67 34.45
N PRO A 23 -48.83 -24.01 34.89
CA PRO A 23 -48.82 -22.63 35.43
C PRO A 23 -47.96 -22.44 36.70
N GLU A 24 -47.80 -23.48 37.51
CA GLU A 24 -46.94 -23.50 38.71
C GLU A 24 -45.45 -23.37 38.34
N LEU A 25 -45.07 -23.83 37.15
CA LEU A 25 -43.71 -23.76 36.62
C LEU A 25 -43.30 -22.33 36.26
N ASP A 26 -44.23 -21.53 35.72
CA ASP A 26 -44.00 -20.12 35.39
C ASP A 26 -43.71 -19.30 36.65
N GLN A 27 -44.39 -19.60 37.76
CA GLN A 27 -44.15 -18.95 39.05
C GLN A 27 -42.80 -19.34 39.68
N LEU A 28 -42.46 -20.64 39.68
CA LEU A 28 -41.15 -21.15 40.15
C LEU A 28 -39.98 -20.55 39.37
N LEU A 29 -40.09 -20.49 38.04
CA LEU A 29 -39.08 -19.92 37.17
C LEU A 29 -38.91 -18.40 37.37
N LYS A 30 -40.00 -17.65 37.56
CA LYS A 30 -39.94 -16.21 37.88
C LYS A 30 -39.27 -15.94 39.23
N ALA A 31 -39.53 -16.78 40.23
CA ALA A 31 -38.89 -16.68 41.54
C ALA A 31 -37.39 -17.00 41.51
N GLN A 32 -36.95 -17.91 40.62
CA GLN A 32 -35.54 -18.27 40.46
C GLN A 32 -34.73 -17.28 39.61
N TYR A 33 -35.32 -16.69 38.56
CA TYR A 33 -34.66 -15.69 37.71
C TYR A 33 -34.13 -14.49 38.52
N HIS A 34 -34.82 -14.09 39.58
CA HIS A 34 -34.38 -13.02 40.47
C HIS A 34 -33.30 -13.42 41.49
N LYS A 35 -32.93 -14.70 41.61
CA LYS A 35 -32.01 -15.19 42.66
C LYS A 35 -30.62 -15.62 42.19
N LYS A 36 -30.27 -15.59 40.89
CA LYS A 36 -28.93 -15.96 40.34
C LYS A 36 -28.28 -17.16 41.07
N LYS A 37 -29.00 -18.26 41.29
CA LYS A 37 -28.40 -19.48 41.87
C LYS A 37 -27.97 -20.43 40.76
N THR A 38 -26.72 -20.88 40.83
CA THR A 38 -26.19 -22.01 40.07
C THR A 38 -27.02 -23.26 40.36
N ILE A 39 -27.37 -24.05 39.34
CA ILE A 39 -28.03 -25.35 39.52
C ILE A 39 -27.02 -26.27 40.25
N THR A 40 -27.32 -26.65 41.50
CA THR A 40 -26.48 -27.57 42.29
C THR A 40 -27.04 -28.99 42.26
N PRO A 41 -26.20 -30.02 42.50
CA PRO A 41 -26.67 -31.40 42.60
C PRO A 41 -27.79 -31.62 43.63
N GLU A 42 -27.78 -30.91 44.76
CA GLU A 42 -28.88 -31.00 45.75
C GLU A 42 -30.19 -30.40 45.22
N LEU A 43 -30.14 -29.28 44.49
CA LEU A 43 -31.31 -28.68 43.85
C LEU A 43 -31.92 -29.64 42.81
N CYS A 44 -31.08 -30.40 42.11
CA CYS A 44 -31.51 -31.42 41.16
C CYS A 44 -32.20 -32.62 41.84
N GLN A 45 -31.86 -32.95 43.08
CA GLN A 45 -32.49 -34.07 43.80
C GLN A 45 -33.86 -33.65 44.34
N ASP A 46 -33.96 -32.50 45.00
CA ASP A 46 -35.23 -31.95 45.51
C ASP A 46 -36.26 -31.74 44.40
N GLN A 47 -35.80 -31.31 43.22
CA GLN A 47 -36.67 -31.15 42.06
C GLN A 47 -37.06 -32.49 41.44
N ARG A 48 -36.16 -33.48 41.41
CA ARG A 48 -36.49 -34.82 40.93
C ARG A 48 -37.54 -35.50 41.81
N ASP A 49 -37.47 -35.29 43.13
CA ASP A 49 -38.44 -35.82 44.09
C ASP A 49 -39.80 -35.08 44.04
N PHE A 50 -39.82 -33.84 43.53
CA PHE A 50 -41.05 -33.07 43.28
C PHE A 50 -41.85 -33.56 42.06
N PHE A 51 -41.21 -34.20 41.09
CA PHE A 51 -41.91 -34.73 39.91
C PHE A 51 -42.22 -36.23 40.10
N ASP A 52 -43.50 -36.59 40.01
CA ASP A 52 -44.00 -37.96 40.18
C ASP A 52 -43.42 -39.00 39.19
N SER A 53 -42.68 -38.56 38.17
CA SER A 53 -41.94 -39.44 37.27
C SER A 53 -40.65 -38.80 36.75
N THR A 54 -39.65 -39.64 36.49
CA THR A 54 -38.39 -39.25 35.84
C THR A 54 -38.65 -38.54 34.50
N ALA A 55 -39.66 -38.97 33.75
CA ALA A 55 -40.05 -38.34 32.49
C ALA A 55 -40.56 -36.90 32.65
N ALA A 56 -41.31 -36.61 33.71
CA ALA A 56 -41.77 -35.24 34.01
C ALA A 56 -40.59 -34.34 34.42
N TYR A 57 -39.65 -34.87 35.19
CA TYR A 57 -38.43 -34.15 35.56
C TYR A 57 -37.49 -33.88 34.36
N GLU A 58 -37.34 -34.83 33.44
CA GLU A 58 -36.54 -34.64 32.23
C GLU A 58 -37.16 -33.58 31.30
N ARG A 59 -38.49 -33.57 31.15
CA ARG A 59 -39.21 -32.51 30.41
C ARG A 59 -39.03 -31.15 31.06
N TYR A 60 -39.06 -31.09 32.39
CA TYR A 60 -38.77 -29.88 33.14
C TYR A 60 -37.35 -29.36 32.88
N LEU A 61 -36.33 -30.22 32.96
CA LEU A 61 -34.95 -29.83 32.70
C LEU A 61 -34.75 -29.36 31.26
N LEU A 62 -35.42 -29.99 30.29
CA LEU A 62 -35.41 -29.56 28.89
C LEU A 62 -36.03 -28.17 28.71
N VAL A 63 -37.17 -27.91 29.35
CA VAL A 63 -37.84 -26.60 29.35
C VAL A 63 -36.96 -25.52 29.98
N VAL A 64 -36.33 -25.83 31.12
CA VAL A 64 -35.40 -24.91 31.81
C VAL A 64 -34.18 -24.63 30.94
N ALA A 65 -33.55 -25.65 30.36
CA ALA A 65 -32.40 -25.49 29.47
C ALA A 65 -32.75 -24.68 28.21
N THR A 66 -33.94 -24.91 27.64
CA THR A 66 -34.44 -24.15 26.49
C THR A 66 -34.68 -22.69 26.86
N LYS A 67 -35.25 -22.42 28.04
CA LYS A 67 -35.48 -21.06 28.53
C LYS A 67 -34.18 -20.34 28.88
N ILE A 68 -33.20 -21.02 29.47
CA ILE A 68 -31.86 -20.48 29.74
C ILE A 68 -31.17 -20.16 28.42
N ALA A 69 -31.17 -21.07 27.44
CA ALA A 69 -30.62 -20.80 26.12
C ALA A 69 -31.29 -19.58 25.45
N MET A 70 -32.62 -19.44 25.58
CA MET A 70 -33.35 -18.25 25.09
C MET A 70 -32.97 -16.96 25.80
N LEU A 71 -32.78 -17.00 27.12
CA LEU A 71 -32.42 -15.83 27.93
C LEU A 71 -30.97 -15.41 27.69
N ASP A 72 -30.05 -16.38 27.61
CA ASP A 72 -28.65 -16.15 27.25
C ASP A 72 -28.52 -15.59 25.82
N ILE A 73 -29.49 -15.87 24.95
CA ILE A 73 -29.57 -15.29 23.60
C ILE A 73 -30.18 -13.89 23.60
N TYR A 74 -31.02 -13.54 24.59
CA TYR A 74 -31.38 -12.15 24.83
C TYR A 74 -30.17 -11.33 25.29
N ASP A 75 -29.28 -11.93 26.11
CA ASP A 75 -28.00 -11.33 26.49
C ASP A 75 -27.00 -11.33 25.33
N PHE A 76 -27.01 -12.35 24.47
CA PHE A 76 -26.20 -12.37 23.26
C PHE A 76 -26.72 -11.37 22.21
N LYS A 77 -28.04 -11.15 22.13
CA LYS A 77 -28.68 -10.07 21.38
C LYS A 77 -28.29 -8.71 21.96
N PHE A 78 -28.17 -8.55 23.27
CA PHE A 78 -27.55 -7.35 23.86
C PHE A 78 -26.09 -7.16 23.41
N GLY A 79 -25.32 -8.24 23.30
CA GLY A 79 -23.95 -8.21 22.75
C GLY A 79 -23.89 -7.91 21.25
N VAL A 80 -24.81 -8.45 20.45
CA VAL A 80 -24.91 -8.24 19.00
C VAL A 80 -25.53 -6.87 18.68
N ASP A 81 -26.47 -6.39 19.48
CA ASP A 81 -27.08 -5.07 19.37
C ASP A 81 -26.09 -3.98 19.80
N ILE A 82 -25.20 -4.22 20.77
CA ILE A 82 -24.04 -3.35 21.04
C ILE A 82 -23.03 -3.41 19.87
N ALA A 83 -22.74 -4.61 19.33
CA ALA A 83 -21.85 -4.78 18.18
C ALA A 83 -22.42 -4.18 16.87
N ALA A 84 -23.74 -4.05 16.76
CA ALA A 84 -24.44 -3.49 15.62
C ALA A 84 -24.75 -1.99 15.79
N ALA A 85 -25.01 -1.52 17.01
CA ALA A 85 -25.24 -0.10 17.33
C ALA A 85 -23.95 0.69 17.56
N GLN A 86 -22.84 0.02 17.86
CA GLN A 86 -21.49 0.60 17.85
C GLN A 86 -20.67 -0.07 16.76
N SER A 87 -20.26 0.69 15.75
CA SER A 87 -19.50 0.28 14.55
C SER A 87 -18.13 -0.39 14.78
N ASN A 88 -17.83 -0.86 16.01
CA ASN A 88 -16.48 -1.12 16.51
C ASN A 88 -16.19 -2.54 17.01
N ILE A 89 -17.14 -3.48 16.99
CA ILE A 89 -16.76 -4.90 17.13
C ILE A 89 -16.58 -5.44 15.73
N GLU A 90 -15.34 -5.42 15.26
CA GLU A 90 -14.98 -6.08 14.01
C GLU A 90 -15.45 -7.55 14.07
N ARG A 91 -16.17 -8.00 13.04
CA ARG A 91 -16.53 -9.41 12.84
C ARG A 91 -15.25 -10.19 12.52
N THR A 92 -14.45 -10.47 13.54
CA THR A 92 -13.14 -11.13 13.44
C THR A 92 -13.25 -12.62 13.72
N GLN A 93 -12.19 -13.35 13.35
CA GLN A 93 -12.04 -14.76 13.67
C GLN A 93 -12.04 -15.03 15.18
N ALA A 94 -11.41 -14.15 15.99
CA ALA A 94 -11.33 -14.32 17.44
C ALA A 94 -12.73 -14.36 18.08
N ASN A 95 -13.64 -13.51 17.61
CA ASN A 95 -14.99 -13.42 18.14
C ASN A 95 -15.84 -14.68 17.84
N ALA A 96 -15.61 -15.35 16.70
CA ALA A 96 -16.29 -16.61 16.39
C ALA A 96 -15.83 -17.76 17.33
N GLU A 97 -14.55 -17.79 17.68
CA GLU A 97 -13.98 -18.77 18.61
C GLU A 97 -14.47 -18.52 20.05
N ASP A 98 -14.61 -17.25 20.44
CA ASP A 98 -15.12 -16.85 21.75
C ASP A 98 -16.58 -17.25 21.98
N ILE A 99 -17.41 -17.31 20.93
CA ILE A 99 -18.80 -17.77 21.01
C ILE A 99 -18.89 -19.23 21.48
N PHE A 100 -18.10 -20.12 20.89
CA PHE A 100 -18.08 -21.53 21.30
C PHE A 100 -17.35 -21.73 22.63
N LYS A 101 -16.37 -20.89 22.94
CA LYS A 101 -15.71 -20.90 24.25
C LYS A 101 -16.71 -20.52 25.35
N TYR A 102 -17.54 -19.51 25.12
CA TYR A 102 -18.63 -19.13 26.01
C TYR A 102 -19.64 -20.27 26.18
N LEU A 103 -20.12 -20.86 25.07
CA LEU A 103 -21.01 -22.03 25.10
C LEU A 103 -20.43 -23.15 25.99
N ASN A 104 -19.19 -23.56 25.75
CA ASN A 104 -18.59 -24.67 26.49
C ASN A 104 -18.30 -24.31 27.96
N ARG A 105 -17.83 -23.08 28.22
CA ARG A 105 -17.40 -22.65 29.55
C ARG A 105 -18.58 -22.40 30.49
N ASP A 106 -19.62 -21.73 30.00
CA ASP A 106 -20.66 -21.17 30.86
C ASP A 106 -21.96 -21.96 30.75
N ILE A 107 -22.38 -22.27 29.52
CA ILE A 107 -23.65 -22.97 29.27
C ILE A 107 -23.50 -24.48 29.51
N MET A 108 -22.57 -25.15 28.80
CA MET A 108 -22.40 -26.60 28.93
C MET A 108 -21.91 -27.02 30.32
N LYS A 109 -21.16 -26.16 31.01
CA LYS A 109 -20.76 -26.39 32.40
C LYS A 109 -21.95 -26.45 33.35
N ALA A 110 -22.97 -25.61 33.13
CA ALA A 110 -24.22 -25.66 33.91
C ALA A 110 -25.00 -26.97 33.67
N TYR A 111 -24.80 -27.60 32.51
CA TYR A 111 -25.44 -28.86 32.12
C TYR A 111 -24.65 -30.12 32.44
N LYS A 112 -23.46 -30.00 33.06
CA LYS A 112 -22.58 -31.16 33.33
C LYS A 112 -23.23 -32.26 34.18
N GLY A 113 -24.24 -31.91 34.99
CA GLY A 113 -25.00 -32.86 35.81
C GLY A 113 -26.17 -33.54 35.10
N LEU A 114 -26.46 -33.18 33.84
CA LEU A 114 -27.52 -33.79 33.05
C LEU A 114 -27.03 -35.10 32.40
N ASP A 115 -27.97 -35.97 32.05
CA ASP A 115 -27.68 -37.10 31.16
C ASP A 115 -27.10 -36.61 29.83
N GLU A 116 -26.20 -37.39 29.24
CA GLU A 116 -25.49 -37.04 28.00
C GLU A 116 -26.48 -36.67 26.87
N ARG A 117 -27.60 -37.39 26.77
CA ARG A 117 -28.63 -37.10 25.77
C ARG A 117 -29.26 -35.71 25.96
N LEU A 118 -29.55 -35.35 27.21
CA LEU A 118 -30.12 -34.04 27.54
C LEU A 118 -29.10 -32.91 27.30
N GLN A 119 -27.82 -33.16 27.56
CA GLN A 119 -26.74 -32.23 27.21
C GLN A 119 -26.68 -32.00 25.69
N LEU A 120 -26.83 -33.06 24.90
CA LEU A 120 -26.84 -32.99 23.43
C LEU A 120 -28.07 -32.25 22.90
N ILE A 121 -29.26 -32.51 23.47
CA ILE A 121 -30.47 -31.75 23.14
C ILE A 121 -30.27 -30.26 23.43
N ALA A 122 -29.72 -29.90 24.60
CA ALA A 122 -29.47 -28.51 24.95
C ALA A 122 -28.50 -27.84 23.96
N ARG A 123 -27.44 -28.55 23.56
CA ARG A 123 -26.48 -28.09 22.54
C ARG A 123 -27.13 -27.89 21.17
N LEU A 124 -27.98 -28.82 20.73
CA LEU A 124 -28.70 -28.75 19.47
C LEU A 124 -29.71 -27.60 19.45
N ASN A 125 -30.44 -27.40 20.55
CA ASN A 125 -31.32 -26.25 20.71
C ASN A 125 -30.55 -24.93 20.57
N TRP A 126 -29.40 -24.81 21.24
CA TRP A 126 -28.58 -23.60 21.13
C TRP A 126 -28.06 -23.37 19.71
N LEU A 127 -27.55 -24.42 19.04
CA LEU A 127 -27.13 -24.34 17.64
C LEU A 127 -28.29 -23.95 16.71
N SER A 128 -29.50 -24.47 16.96
CA SER A 128 -30.68 -24.12 16.16
C SER A 128 -31.02 -22.63 16.25
N ILE A 129 -30.82 -22.03 17.42
CA ILE A 129 -31.08 -20.61 17.62
C ILE A 129 -30.00 -19.79 16.93
N LEU A 130 -28.72 -20.19 17.02
CA LEU A 130 -27.68 -19.54 16.22
C LEU A 130 -27.99 -19.58 14.72
N TYR A 131 -28.43 -20.73 14.20
CA TYR A 131 -28.85 -20.82 12.80
C TYR A 131 -29.98 -19.85 12.45
N ARG A 132 -31.01 -19.75 13.30
CA ARG A 132 -32.12 -18.81 13.10
C ARG A 132 -31.64 -17.35 13.12
N MET A 133 -30.73 -17.02 14.04
CA MET A 133 -30.15 -15.69 14.10
C MET A 133 -29.38 -15.36 12.81
N VAL A 134 -28.54 -16.29 12.35
CA VAL A 134 -27.80 -16.09 11.10
C VAL A 134 -28.76 -15.97 9.92
N HIS A 135 -29.80 -16.81 9.86
CA HIS A 135 -30.86 -16.74 8.84
C HIS A 135 -31.56 -15.38 8.84
N ASP A 136 -31.86 -14.80 10.00
CA ASP A 136 -32.49 -13.48 10.08
C ASP A 136 -31.52 -12.36 9.70
N ILE A 137 -30.24 -12.45 10.09
CA ILE A 137 -29.19 -11.55 9.62
C ILE A 137 -29.06 -11.62 8.09
N ALA A 138 -29.16 -12.81 7.51
CA ALA A 138 -29.06 -13.00 6.06
C ALA A 138 -30.20 -12.32 5.26
N LYS A 139 -31.37 -12.12 5.88
CA LYS A 139 -32.47 -11.36 5.29
C LYS A 139 -32.21 -9.85 5.24
N ILE A 140 -31.28 -9.33 6.04
CA ILE A 140 -30.91 -7.91 6.01
C ILE A 140 -30.16 -7.63 4.71
N ARG A 141 -30.73 -6.75 3.87
CA ARG A 141 -30.17 -6.41 2.57
C ARG A 141 -28.70 -5.97 2.70
N GLY A 142 -27.80 -6.71 2.05
CA GLY A 142 -26.37 -6.40 2.04
C GLY A 142 -25.55 -7.04 3.16
N ALA A 143 -26.17 -7.62 4.20
CA ALA A 143 -25.43 -8.20 5.32
C ALA A 143 -24.56 -9.40 4.91
N VAL A 144 -25.06 -10.27 4.04
CA VAL A 144 -24.34 -11.45 3.52
C VAL A 144 -23.39 -11.15 2.35
N HIS A 145 -23.40 -9.93 1.84
CA HIS A 145 -22.47 -9.52 0.77
C HIS A 145 -21.13 -9.02 1.33
N ASP A 146 -21.03 -8.80 2.65
CA ASP A 146 -19.79 -8.41 3.31
C ASP A 146 -18.87 -9.61 3.56
N GLN A 147 -17.59 -9.46 3.18
CA GLN A 147 -16.59 -10.52 3.27
C GLN A 147 -16.28 -10.90 4.73
N LYS A 148 -16.27 -9.93 5.66
CA LYS A 148 -16.03 -10.23 7.08
C LYS A 148 -17.16 -11.10 7.63
N THR A 149 -18.38 -10.86 7.19
CA THR A 149 -19.58 -11.63 7.57
C THR A 149 -19.55 -13.06 7.04
N LEU A 150 -19.19 -13.26 5.76
CA LEU A 150 -19.02 -14.62 5.20
C LEU A 150 -17.89 -15.40 5.88
N LEU A 151 -16.77 -14.75 6.20
CA LEU A 151 -15.66 -15.36 6.94
C LEU A 151 -16.05 -15.73 8.37
N PHE A 152 -16.82 -14.86 9.04
CA PHE A 152 -17.35 -15.10 10.37
C PHE A 152 -18.25 -16.34 10.38
N PHE A 153 -19.22 -16.45 9.46
CA PHE A 153 -20.08 -17.64 9.39
C PHE A 153 -19.32 -18.91 9.06
N ARG A 154 -18.35 -18.85 8.15
CA ARG A 154 -17.46 -19.99 7.86
C ARG A 154 -16.71 -20.46 9.09
N LYS A 155 -16.26 -19.53 9.94
CA LYS A 155 -15.52 -19.86 11.17
C LYS A 155 -16.41 -20.38 12.28
N LEU A 156 -17.69 -19.99 12.33
CA LEU A 156 -18.64 -20.60 13.25
C LEU A 156 -18.83 -22.10 12.95
N ASN A 157 -18.65 -22.51 11.70
CA ASN A 157 -18.70 -23.91 11.28
C ASN A 157 -19.96 -24.61 11.80
N LEU A 158 -21.11 -23.92 11.69
CA LEU A 158 -22.37 -24.32 12.32
C LEU A 158 -22.83 -25.68 11.82
N LYS A 159 -22.58 -26.02 10.55
CA LYS A 159 -22.98 -27.29 9.95
C LYS A 159 -22.23 -28.46 10.55
N GLU A 160 -20.90 -28.38 10.61
CA GLU A 160 -20.10 -29.43 11.22
C GLU A 160 -20.43 -29.60 12.70
N ASN A 161 -20.63 -28.49 13.43
CA ASN A 161 -21.02 -28.54 14.84
C ASN A 161 -22.41 -29.15 15.06
N TRP A 162 -23.36 -28.84 14.17
CA TRP A 162 -24.69 -29.45 14.17
C TRP A 162 -24.63 -30.94 13.87
N ASP A 163 -23.96 -31.33 12.78
CA ASP A 163 -23.88 -32.73 12.34
C ASP A 163 -23.24 -33.63 13.40
N LYS A 164 -22.18 -33.14 14.05
CA LYS A 164 -21.54 -33.84 15.17
C LYS A 164 -22.50 -34.03 16.35
N ALA A 165 -23.22 -32.98 16.75
CA ALA A 165 -24.14 -33.04 17.87
C ALA A 165 -25.38 -33.90 17.56
N ALA A 166 -25.94 -33.76 16.35
CA ALA A 166 -27.10 -34.53 15.89
C ALA A 166 -26.76 -36.01 15.73
N GLY A 167 -25.58 -36.33 15.18
CA GLY A 167 -25.07 -37.70 15.08
C GLY A 167 -24.87 -38.33 16.45
N ALA A 168 -24.25 -37.61 17.39
CA ALA A 168 -24.08 -38.07 18.77
C ALA A 168 -25.42 -38.28 19.46
N TYR A 169 -26.38 -37.37 19.28
CA TYR A 169 -27.72 -37.52 19.84
C TYR A 169 -28.43 -38.75 19.28
N ARG A 170 -28.45 -38.94 17.95
CA ARG A 170 -29.08 -40.10 17.31
C ARG A 170 -28.45 -41.42 17.80
N ALA A 171 -27.14 -41.44 18.02
CA ALA A 171 -26.46 -42.60 18.59
C ALA A 171 -26.90 -42.88 20.05
N ALA A 172 -26.94 -41.84 20.90
CA ALA A 172 -27.39 -41.95 22.28
C ALA A 172 -28.88 -42.35 22.38
N GLU A 173 -29.71 -41.79 21.52
CA GLU A 173 -31.15 -42.06 21.40
C GLU A 173 -31.43 -43.50 20.96
N ASN A 174 -30.67 -44.03 20.00
CA ASN A 174 -30.78 -45.43 19.57
C ASN A 174 -30.33 -46.42 20.66
N ALA A 175 -29.39 -46.01 21.53
CA ALA A 175 -28.92 -46.80 22.66
C ALA A 175 -29.84 -46.73 23.91
N ALA A 176 -30.76 -45.76 23.94
CA ALA A 176 -31.68 -45.56 25.07
C ALA A 176 -32.79 -46.62 25.10
N LYS A 177 -33.31 -46.88 26.30
CA LYS A 177 -34.50 -47.73 26.48
C LYS A 177 -35.73 -47.09 25.83
N GLU A 178 -36.66 -47.92 25.36
CA GLU A 178 -37.81 -47.48 24.57
C GLU A 178 -38.71 -46.47 25.29
N ASP A 179 -38.87 -46.62 26.61
CA ASP A 179 -39.65 -45.73 27.48
C ASP A 179 -39.01 -44.35 27.68
N VAL A 180 -37.72 -44.23 27.36
CA VAL A 180 -36.94 -43.01 27.52
C VAL A 180 -36.81 -42.27 26.18
N LYS A 181 -37.04 -42.92 25.04
CA LYS A 181 -36.88 -42.34 23.71
C LYS A 181 -37.79 -41.12 23.47
N GLN A 182 -37.28 -40.17 22.69
CA GLN A 182 -37.90 -38.92 22.26
C GLN A 182 -37.94 -38.82 20.71
N PRO A 183 -38.71 -39.67 20.01
CA PRO A 183 -38.79 -39.65 18.54
C PRO A 183 -39.28 -38.31 17.97
N SER A 184 -40.06 -37.54 18.75
CA SER A 184 -40.50 -36.20 18.36
C SER A 184 -39.34 -35.21 18.21
N PHE A 185 -38.24 -35.39 18.96
CA PHE A 185 -37.08 -34.51 18.87
C PHE A 185 -36.23 -34.82 17.62
N ASP A 186 -36.06 -36.10 17.27
CA ASP A 186 -35.39 -36.47 16.02
C ASP A 186 -36.17 -36.00 14.77
N GLN A 187 -37.50 -36.09 14.80
CA GLN A 187 -38.34 -35.50 13.76
C GLN A 187 -38.16 -33.99 13.68
N TRP A 188 -38.15 -33.28 14.83
CA TRP A 188 -37.90 -31.85 14.86
C TRP A 188 -36.53 -31.47 14.29
N MET A 189 -35.47 -32.23 14.60
CA MET A 189 -34.14 -32.00 14.04
C MET A 189 -34.15 -32.16 12.51
N THR A 190 -34.79 -33.22 12.02
CA THR A 190 -34.90 -33.48 10.58
C THR A 190 -35.66 -32.36 9.87
N ASP A 191 -36.75 -31.89 10.46
CA ASP A 191 -37.50 -30.75 9.93
C ASP A 191 -36.67 -29.46 9.96
N PHE A 192 -35.90 -29.24 11.02
CA PHE A 192 -35.02 -28.07 11.15
C PHE A 192 -33.87 -28.09 10.14
N GLU A 193 -33.24 -29.25 9.93
CA GLU A 193 -32.21 -29.46 8.91
C GLU A 193 -32.74 -29.05 7.53
N LYS A 194 -33.92 -29.55 7.16
CA LYS A 194 -34.53 -29.31 5.86
C LYS A 194 -35.05 -27.88 5.67
N THR A 195 -35.62 -27.27 6.71
CA THR A 195 -36.32 -25.98 6.58
C THR A 195 -35.43 -24.77 6.86
N VAL A 196 -34.35 -24.95 7.61
CA VAL A 196 -33.46 -23.84 8.02
C VAL A 196 -32.03 -24.07 7.56
N ILE A 197 -31.43 -25.23 7.89
CA ILE A 197 -29.99 -25.43 7.65
C ILE A 197 -29.68 -25.55 6.16
N GLU A 198 -30.36 -26.45 5.43
CA GLU A 198 -30.10 -26.67 4.01
C GLU A 198 -30.28 -25.41 3.14
N PRO A 199 -31.37 -24.62 3.29
CA PRO A 199 -31.53 -23.37 2.55
C PRO A 199 -30.42 -22.35 2.85
N GLU A 200 -29.99 -22.23 4.10
CA GLU A 200 -28.94 -21.29 4.50
C GLU A 200 -27.57 -21.68 3.94
N GLU A 201 -27.21 -22.96 4.03
CA GLU A 201 -25.97 -23.48 3.45
C GLU A 201 -25.93 -23.26 1.93
N ALA A 202 -27.06 -23.46 1.25
CA ALA A 202 -27.18 -23.19 -0.19
C ALA A 202 -27.02 -21.70 -0.52
N LEU A 203 -27.58 -20.81 0.31
CA LEU A 203 -27.44 -19.36 0.17
C LEU A 203 -25.98 -18.92 0.34
N TRP A 204 -25.30 -19.37 1.40
CA TRP A 204 -23.93 -18.96 1.68
C TRP A 204 -22.96 -19.48 0.63
N LYS A 205 -23.14 -20.72 0.15
CA LYS A 205 -22.34 -21.27 -0.94
C LYS A 205 -22.49 -20.44 -2.23
N ARG A 206 -23.70 -19.99 -2.53
CA ARG A 206 -23.96 -19.12 -3.70
C ARG A 206 -23.26 -17.77 -3.56
N GLU A 207 -23.34 -17.14 -2.39
CA GLU A 207 -22.70 -15.85 -2.12
C GLU A 207 -21.17 -15.96 -2.08
N GLU A 208 -20.61 -17.07 -1.61
CA GLU A 208 -19.16 -17.32 -1.65
C GLU A 208 -18.65 -17.40 -3.10
N ILE A 209 -19.36 -18.13 -3.96
CA ILE A 209 -19.04 -18.22 -5.39
C ILE A 209 -19.13 -16.84 -6.05
N ARG A 210 -20.18 -16.06 -5.75
CA ARG A 210 -20.37 -14.71 -6.27
C ARG A 210 -19.26 -13.77 -5.83
N GLY A 211 -18.91 -13.78 -4.54
CA GLY A 211 -17.80 -13.01 -4.00
C GLY A 211 -16.46 -13.39 -4.64
N ALA A 212 -16.22 -14.68 -4.89
CA ALA A 212 -15.03 -15.15 -5.59
C ALA A 212 -14.95 -14.65 -7.04
N ALA A 213 -16.07 -14.66 -7.76
CA ALA A 213 -16.16 -14.13 -9.12
C ALA A 213 -15.85 -12.63 -9.16
N ILE A 214 -16.46 -11.84 -8.28
CA ILE A 214 -16.21 -10.39 -8.16
C ILE A 214 -14.72 -10.11 -7.90
N ARG A 215 -14.07 -10.90 -7.03
CA ARG A 215 -12.62 -10.76 -6.76
C ARG A 215 -11.76 -11.02 -7.99
N ARG A 216 -12.08 -12.06 -8.77
CA ARG A 216 -11.36 -12.36 -10.02
C ARG A 216 -11.50 -11.20 -11.02
N THR A 217 -12.71 -10.67 -11.18
CA THR A 217 -12.97 -9.52 -12.05
C THR A 217 -12.21 -8.28 -11.59
N LYS A 218 -12.22 -7.96 -10.29
CA LYS A 218 -11.48 -6.80 -9.75
C LYS A 218 -9.97 -6.91 -9.99
N ARG A 219 -9.38 -8.09 -9.79
CA ARG A 219 -7.96 -8.33 -10.08
C ARG A 219 -7.64 -8.20 -11.57
N ALA A 220 -8.50 -8.71 -12.45
CA ALA A 220 -8.33 -8.57 -13.89
C ALA A 220 -8.34 -7.09 -14.31
N VAL A 221 -9.28 -6.29 -13.79
CA VAL A 221 -9.34 -4.84 -14.04
C VAL A 221 -8.08 -4.13 -13.55
N GLN A 222 -7.59 -4.46 -12.34
CA GLN A 222 -6.35 -3.88 -11.81
C GLN A 222 -5.14 -4.17 -12.69
N ILE A 223 -5.02 -5.39 -13.22
CA ILE A 223 -3.94 -5.78 -14.14
C ILE A 223 -4.03 -4.96 -15.43
N VAL A 224 -5.22 -4.81 -16.02
CA VAL A 224 -5.42 -4.01 -17.24
C VAL A 224 -5.01 -2.55 -17.02
N VAL A 225 -5.39 -1.95 -15.89
CA VAL A 225 -5.00 -0.57 -15.54
C VAL A 225 -3.48 -0.45 -15.39
N LEU A 226 -2.83 -1.41 -14.71
CA LEU A 226 -1.37 -1.45 -14.58
C LEU A 226 -0.69 -1.53 -15.95
N CYS A 227 -1.15 -2.40 -16.84
CA CYS A 227 -0.62 -2.51 -18.20
C CYS A 227 -0.77 -1.20 -18.98
N ALA A 228 -1.91 -0.52 -18.87
CA ALA A 228 -2.14 0.76 -19.54
C ALA A 228 -1.20 1.87 -19.03
N VAL A 229 -1.00 1.97 -17.71
CA VAL A 229 -0.06 2.93 -17.11
C VAL A 229 1.37 2.64 -17.57
N SER A 230 1.81 1.38 -17.52
CA SER A 230 3.13 0.99 -18.00
C SER A 230 3.34 1.33 -19.47
N TYR A 231 2.32 1.12 -20.32
CA TYR A 231 2.38 1.47 -21.73
C TYR A 231 2.60 2.98 -21.96
N VAL A 232 1.92 3.83 -21.19
CA VAL A 232 2.10 5.29 -21.25
C VAL A 232 3.52 5.69 -20.84
N ILE A 233 4.05 5.10 -19.77
CA ILE A 233 5.42 5.37 -19.29
C ILE A 233 6.45 4.96 -20.34
N ILE A 234 6.32 3.76 -20.91
CA ILE A 234 7.22 3.26 -21.96
C ILE A 234 7.15 4.16 -23.20
N SER A 235 5.95 4.57 -23.61
CA SER A 235 5.75 5.47 -24.75
C SER A 235 6.40 6.84 -24.52
N TYR A 236 6.27 7.39 -23.30
CA TYR A 236 6.91 8.64 -22.91
C TYR A 236 8.44 8.54 -22.91
N ALA A 237 8.99 7.46 -22.35
CA ALA A 237 10.43 7.21 -22.32
C ALA A 237 11.01 7.03 -23.74
N ALA A 238 10.30 6.32 -24.62
CA ALA A 238 10.69 6.16 -26.03
C ALA A 238 10.66 7.51 -26.78
N GLY A 239 9.63 8.34 -26.54
CA GLY A 239 9.56 9.69 -27.08
C GLY A 239 10.70 10.58 -26.61
N PHE A 240 11.05 10.52 -25.31
CA PHE A 240 12.18 11.27 -24.74
C PHE A 240 13.53 10.81 -25.32
N GLY A 241 13.72 9.49 -25.51
CA GLY A 241 14.92 8.96 -26.16
C GLY A 241 15.09 9.43 -27.60
N TYR A 242 13.98 9.59 -28.34
CA TYR A 242 14.00 10.13 -29.70
C TYR A 242 14.40 11.62 -29.74
N VAL A 243 13.86 12.43 -28.82
CA VAL A 243 14.22 13.86 -28.68
C VAL A 243 15.67 14.02 -28.22
N ALA A 244 16.14 13.21 -27.27
CA ALA A 244 17.53 13.24 -26.82
C ALA A 244 18.53 12.89 -27.93
N ARG A 245 18.15 12.00 -28.86
CA ARG A 245 18.99 11.63 -30.02
C ARG A 245 19.07 12.75 -31.06
N MET A 246 17.98 13.51 -31.28
CA MET A 246 18.04 14.71 -32.12
C MET A 246 18.91 15.82 -31.50
N LEU A 247 18.85 15.99 -30.17
CA LEU A 247 19.66 16.99 -29.48
C LEU A 247 21.16 16.63 -29.43
N HIS A 248 21.54 15.38 -29.66
CA HIS A 248 22.93 14.94 -29.66
C HIS A 248 23.74 15.47 -30.86
N HIS A 249 23.08 15.87 -31.96
CA HIS A 249 23.72 16.51 -33.12
C HIS A 249 23.99 18.01 -32.94
N LEU A 250 23.59 18.61 -31.82
CA LEU A 250 23.76 20.04 -31.53
C LEU A 250 24.72 20.29 -30.34
N ARG A 251 25.48 19.27 -29.91
CA ARG A 251 26.44 19.41 -28.82
C ARG A 251 27.81 19.82 -29.38
N PRO A 252 28.44 20.87 -28.83
CA PRO A 252 29.81 21.18 -29.16
C PRO A 252 30.74 20.00 -28.85
N GLU A 253 31.58 19.66 -29.81
CA GLU A 253 32.58 18.59 -29.69
C GLU A 253 33.96 19.21 -29.56
N VAL A 254 34.76 18.68 -28.62
CA VAL A 254 36.16 19.11 -28.40
C VAL A 254 37.07 18.18 -29.21
N VAL A 255 37.82 18.75 -30.13
CA VAL A 255 38.78 18.05 -31.01
C VAL A 255 40.18 18.59 -30.73
N THR A 256 41.19 17.73 -30.65
CA THR A 256 42.59 18.12 -30.38
C THR A 256 43.52 17.94 -31.57
N ASN A 257 43.04 17.33 -32.66
CA ASN A 257 43.81 17.08 -33.87
C ASN A 257 43.17 17.81 -35.05
N THR A 258 43.92 18.73 -35.66
CA THR A 258 43.44 19.54 -36.80
C THR A 258 43.08 18.71 -38.03
N ALA A 259 43.68 17.53 -38.21
CA ALA A 259 43.35 16.64 -39.32
C ALA A 259 41.91 16.09 -39.27
N ASP A 260 41.27 16.13 -38.10
CA ASP A 260 39.92 15.64 -37.88
C ASP A 260 38.86 16.77 -37.98
N ILE A 261 39.27 17.96 -38.42
CA ILE A 261 38.42 19.15 -38.48
C ILE A 261 38.18 19.57 -39.93
N ASP A 262 37.01 19.19 -40.47
CA ASP A 262 36.61 19.57 -41.82
C ASP A 262 36.51 21.09 -41.99
N GLY A 263 37.29 21.65 -42.92
CA GLY A 263 37.20 23.06 -43.32
C GLY A 263 37.89 24.06 -42.38
N PHE A 264 38.52 23.61 -41.28
CA PHE A 264 39.26 24.50 -40.39
C PHE A 264 40.37 25.26 -41.16
N GLY A 265 40.47 26.58 -40.95
CA GLY A 265 41.32 27.48 -41.74
C GLY A 265 40.67 28.09 -42.99
N THR A 266 39.44 27.68 -43.35
CA THR A 266 38.62 28.36 -44.38
C THR A 266 37.59 29.31 -43.78
N PHE A 267 37.32 29.19 -42.48
CA PHE A 267 36.44 30.09 -41.72
C PHE A 267 37.23 31.34 -41.31
N PRO A 268 36.72 32.56 -41.59
CA PRO A 268 37.37 33.79 -41.14
C PRO A 268 37.21 33.96 -39.63
N PRO A 269 38.18 34.56 -38.92
CA PRO A 269 38.00 34.90 -37.52
C PRO A 269 36.83 35.87 -37.34
N ALA A 270 36.11 35.75 -36.22
CA ALA A 270 35.04 36.65 -35.86
C ALA A 270 35.58 38.01 -35.41
N ASP A 271 34.94 39.10 -35.83
CA ASP A 271 35.28 40.45 -35.39
C ASP A 271 34.83 40.64 -33.92
N ILE A 272 35.78 40.61 -32.99
CA ILE A 272 35.50 40.79 -31.55
C ILE A 272 35.51 42.27 -31.19
N ALA A 273 34.39 42.75 -30.65
CA ALA A 273 34.24 44.14 -30.22
C ALA A 273 34.84 44.40 -28.83
N ASP A 274 34.71 43.44 -27.91
CA ASP A 274 35.19 43.54 -26.53
C ASP A 274 35.29 42.16 -25.88
N TYR A 275 36.23 41.99 -24.95
CA TYR A 275 36.40 40.76 -24.19
C TYR A 275 36.96 41.07 -22.81
N ASN A 276 36.56 40.29 -21.81
CA ASN A 276 37.09 40.41 -20.46
C ASN A 276 36.99 39.11 -19.66
N ALA A 277 37.67 39.08 -18.52
CA ALA A 277 37.53 38.00 -17.54
C ALA A 277 36.91 38.52 -16.24
N SER A 278 36.18 37.66 -15.52
CA SER A 278 35.57 38.04 -14.24
C SER A 278 36.58 38.24 -13.10
N SER A 279 37.83 37.83 -13.31
CA SER A 279 38.94 37.91 -12.37
C SER A 279 40.26 37.90 -13.14
N ILE A 280 41.31 38.51 -12.59
CA ILE A 280 42.63 38.68 -13.20
C ILE A 280 43.67 38.69 -12.08
N LYS A 281 44.73 37.89 -12.22
CA LYS A 281 45.89 37.86 -11.32
C LYS A 281 46.61 39.20 -11.37
N ASP A 282 46.70 39.85 -10.21
CA ASP A 282 47.39 41.11 -9.99
C ASP A 282 46.92 42.26 -10.92
N LYS A 283 45.86 42.96 -10.50
CA LYS A 283 45.19 44.05 -11.24
C LYS A 283 46.09 45.24 -11.65
N GLY A 284 47.39 45.24 -11.32
CA GLY A 284 48.39 46.22 -11.75
C GLY A 284 49.52 45.66 -12.62
N ASN A 285 49.58 44.34 -12.85
CA ASN A 285 50.61 43.68 -13.65
C ASN A 285 50.10 43.39 -15.07
N PRO A 286 50.71 43.96 -16.12
CA PRO A 286 50.25 43.75 -17.49
C PRO A 286 50.45 42.32 -18.00
N LEU A 287 51.20 41.47 -17.29
CA LEU A 287 51.61 40.16 -17.77
C LEU A 287 50.52 39.08 -17.73
N TYR A 288 49.44 39.24 -16.96
CA TYR A 288 48.43 38.19 -16.74
C TYR A 288 46.98 38.65 -16.97
N THR A 289 46.82 39.71 -17.75
CA THR A 289 45.52 40.37 -17.94
C THR A 289 44.60 39.63 -18.89
N ASP A 290 43.32 39.99 -18.90
CA ASP A 290 42.35 39.48 -19.86
C ASP A 290 42.73 39.79 -21.31
N TRP A 291 43.54 40.82 -21.56
CA TRP A 291 44.08 41.14 -22.89
C TRP A 291 44.80 39.95 -23.54
N ASN A 292 45.51 39.15 -22.74
CA ASN A 292 46.25 37.96 -23.17
C ASN A 292 45.32 36.80 -23.57
N LEU A 293 44.00 36.95 -23.50
CA LEU A 293 43.09 35.93 -24.04
C LEU A 293 42.98 36.00 -25.56
N MET A 294 43.34 37.13 -26.18
CA MET A 294 43.21 37.34 -27.64
C MET A 294 44.34 38.23 -28.19
N ASP A 295 45.55 38.14 -27.63
CA ASP A 295 46.69 38.98 -28.06
C ASP A 295 47.47 38.38 -29.25
N GLY A 296 47.11 37.16 -29.66
CA GLY A 296 47.75 36.41 -30.74
C GLY A 296 49.08 35.77 -30.35
N ASP A 297 49.50 35.82 -29.08
CA ASP A 297 50.73 35.24 -28.57
C ASP A 297 50.43 34.14 -27.55
N THR A 298 50.45 32.89 -28.03
CA THR A 298 50.22 31.72 -27.18
C THR A 298 51.28 31.53 -26.08
N THR A 299 52.31 32.36 -26.01
CA THR A 299 53.33 32.32 -24.94
C THR A 299 53.03 33.31 -23.81
N THR A 300 51.98 34.11 -23.92
CA THR A 300 51.40 34.85 -22.80
C THR A 300 50.18 34.08 -22.26
N SER A 301 49.66 34.50 -21.11
CA SER A 301 48.40 33.92 -20.61
C SER A 301 47.62 34.89 -19.74
N TRP A 302 46.30 34.80 -19.80
CA TRP A 302 45.45 35.27 -18.72
C TRP A 302 45.55 34.29 -17.55
N THR A 303 45.57 34.82 -16.33
CA THR A 303 45.55 34.02 -15.10
C THR A 303 44.46 34.53 -14.17
N GLU A 304 43.69 33.62 -13.59
CA GLU A 304 42.68 33.89 -12.58
C GLU A 304 43.34 34.43 -11.30
N GLY A 305 42.73 35.42 -10.65
CA GLY A 305 43.34 36.18 -9.55
C GLY A 305 42.66 36.12 -8.20
N GLU A 306 41.77 35.16 -7.96
CA GLU A 306 41.14 34.96 -6.66
C GLU A 306 41.90 33.87 -5.89
N ASP A 307 41.71 33.82 -4.57
CA ASP A 307 42.32 32.79 -3.71
C ASP A 307 41.58 31.44 -3.85
N ASP A 308 41.23 31.04 -5.09
CA ASP A 308 40.57 29.77 -5.45
C ASP A 308 40.91 29.36 -6.89
N ALA A 309 40.56 28.13 -7.28
CA ALA A 309 40.82 27.60 -8.62
C ALA A 309 40.07 28.28 -9.78
N GLY A 310 39.36 29.39 -9.53
CA GLY A 310 38.56 30.09 -10.51
C GLY A 310 37.19 29.45 -10.79
N ILE A 311 36.68 28.60 -9.91
CA ILE A 311 35.40 27.89 -10.14
C ILE A 311 34.24 28.90 -10.22
N ASN A 312 33.38 28.77 -11.24
CA ASN A 312 32.33 29.72 -11.65
C ASN A 312 32.81 31.09 -12.17
N ARG A 313 34.12 31.29 -12.30
CA ARG A 313 34.67 32.44 -13.02
C ARG A 313 34.49 32.23 -14.52
N ARG A 314 34.54 33.33 -15.27
CA ARG A 314 34.17 33.35 -16.67
C ARG A 314 35.02 34.30 -17.49
N MET A 315 35.32 33.86 -18.69
CA MET A 315 35.78 34.69 -19.80
C MET A 315 34.58 35.06 -20.65
N TYR A 316 34.53 36.29 -21.12
CA TYR A 316 33.42 36.86 -21.87
C TYR A 316 33.91 37.52 -23.15
N PHE A 317 33.17 37.27 -24.24
CA PHE A 317 33.51 37.78 -25.57
C PHE A 317 32.26 38.36 -26.22
N ASN A 318 32.34 39.59 -26.71
CA ASN A 318 31.35 40.27 -27.52
C ASN A 318 31.79 40.28 -28.98
N ILE A 319 30.96 39.76 -29.87
CA ILE A 319 31.19 39.86 -31.31
C ILE A 319 30.57 41.17 -31.80
N GLU A 320 31.30 41.96 -32.58
CA GLU A 320 30.90 43.31 -33.04
C GLU A 320 29.55 43.29 -33.75
N LYS A 321 29.34 42.27 -34.59
CA LYS A 321 28.08 42.01 -35.28
C LYS A 321 27.78 40.53 -35.17
N LYS A 322 26.49 40.20 -35.08
CA LYS A 322 26.03 38.81 -35.11
C LYS A 322 26.68 38.07 -36.28
N ALA A 323 27.44 37.03 -35.95
CA ALA A 323 28.22 36.26 -36.91
C ALA A 323 27.88 34.77 -36.79
N THR A 324 28.26 34.02 -37.81
CA THR A 324 28.29 32.56 -37.72
C THR A 324 29.57 32.17 -37.01
N VAL A 325 29.48 31.40 -35.93
CA VAL A 325 30.63 30.84 -35.21
C VAL A 325 30.63 29.33 -35.44
N ASN A 326 31.66 28.87 -36.13
CA ASN A 326 31.92 27.48 -36.44
C ASN A 326 32.79 26.84 -35.37
N TYR A 327 33.80 27.56 -34.88
CA TYR A 327 34.79 27.04 -33.94
C TYR A 327 35.17 28.06 -32.86
N ILE A 328 35.44 27.55 -31.67
CA ILE A 328 36.20 28.26 -30.63
C ILE A 328 37.48 27.45 -30.42
N VAL A 329 38.64 28.10 -30.50
CA VAL A 329 39.93 27.48 -30.21
C VAL A 329 40.38 27.95 -28.84
N ILE A 330 40.78 27.02 -27.98
CA ILE A 330 41.31 27.33 -26.64
C ILE A 330 42.71 26.76 -26.51
N TRP A 331 43.66 27.62 -26.18
CA TRP A 331 45.00 27.26 -25.73
C TRP A 331 44.99 27.19 -24.20
N ASN A 332 44.63 26.00 -23.70
CA ASN A 332 44.28 25.78 -22.30
C ASN A 332 45.53 25.77 -21.39
N GLY A 333 45.53 26.45 -20.24
CA GLY A 333 46.74 26.57 -19.39
C GLY A 333 47.71 27.65 -19.86
N ASP A 334 48.79 27.83 -19.11
CA ASP A 334 49.93 28.68 -19.51
C ASP A 334 50.83 27.89 -20.47
N GLN A 335 50.81 28.24 -21.75
CA GLN A 335 51.51 27.55 -22.82
C GLN A 335 52.94 28.07 -23.07
N SER A 336 53.43 29.01 -22.26
CA SER A 336 54.79 29.59 -22.41
C SER A 336 55.91 28.54 -22.28
N SER A 337 55.68 27.47 -21.53
CA SER A 337 56.54 26.29 -21.45
C SER A 337 55.77 25.08 -20.90
N GLU A 338 56.28 23.86 -21.10
CA GLU A 338 55.70 22.66 -20.47
C GLU A 338 55.73 22.76 -18.94
N GLU A 339 56.77 23.38 -18.37
CA GLU A 339 56.86 23.61 -16.93
C GLU A 339 55.72 24.50 -16.44
N ASN A 340 55.47 25.64 -17.10
CA ASN A 340 54.38 26.54 -16.73
C ASN A 340 53.00 25.93 -16.99
N PHE A 341 52.84 25.14 -18.05
CA PHE A 341 51.60 24.42 -18.34
C PHE A 341 51.25 23.46 -17.21
N ARG A 342 52.24 22.73 -16.68
CA ARG A 342 52.05 21.80 -15.55
C ARG A 342 51.93 22.51 -14.21
N ALA A 343 52.64 23.63 -14.04
CA ALA A 343 52.62 24.42 -12.82
C ALA A 343 51.24 24.99 -12.51
N HIS A 344 50.54 25.57 -13.49
CA HIS A 344 49.25 26.25 -13.28
C HIS A 344 48.06 25.30 -13.44
N ASN A 345 46.92 25.68 -12.86
CA ASN A 345 45.66 25.00 -13.10
C ASN A 345 45.22 25.19 -14.56
N ARG A 346 44.65 24.12 -15.13
CA ARG A 346 44.17 24.07 -16.53
C ARG A 346 42.69 23.78 -16.53
N LEU A 347 41.93 24.33 -17.47
CA LEU A 347 40.50 24.07 -17.58
C LEU A 347 40.26 22.57 -17.83
N LYS A 348 39.36 21.95 -17.05
CA LYS A 348 38.98 20.55 -17.21
C LYS A 348 37.56 20.42 -17.72
N GLN A 349 36.61 20.97 -16.97
CA GLN A 349 35.22 21.03 -17.39
C GLN A 349 34.82 22.49 -17.49
N VAL A 350 34.22 22.85 -18.62
CA VAL A 350 33.75 24.20 -18.86
C VAL A 350 32.33 24.19 -19.39
N THR A 351 31.60 25.25 -19.09
CA THR A 351 30.30 25.52 -19.69
C THR A 351 30.41 26.68 -20.66
N LEU A 352 30.22 26.37 -21.95
CA LEU A 352 30.07 27.35 -23.01
C LEU A 352 28.64 27.87 -23.03
N LYS A 353 28.46 29.17 -22.81
CA LYS A 353 27.17 29.86 -22.95
C LYS A 353 27.18 30.74 -24.18
N ILE A 354 26.14 30.65 -25.02
CA ILE A 354 26.02 31.43 -26.26
C ILE A 354 24.75 32.27 -26.23
N ASN A 355 24.87 33.59 -26.39
CA ASN A 355 23.81 34.62 -26.43
C ASN A 355 22.96 34.76 -25.14
N ASP A 356 22.43 33.67 -24.59
CA ASP A 356 21.48 33.63 -23.47
C ASP A 356 21.65 32.38 -22.59
N THR A 357 20.77 32.18 -21.60
CA THR A 357 20.81 31.04 -20.68
C THR A 357 20.23 29.75 -21.25
N ARG A 358 19.67 29.76 -22.47
CA ARG A 358 19.06 28.58 -23.10
C ARG A 358 20.08 27.75 -23.87
N HIS A 359 21.25 28.32 -24.15
CA HIS A 359 22.29 27.67 -24.92
C HIS A 359 23.56 27.58 -24.07
N MET A 360 23.53 26.60 -23.15
CA MET A 360 24.63 26.26 -22.27
C MET A 360 25.08 24.83 -22.56
N TYR A 361 26.37 24.66 -22.84
CA TYR A 361 26.95 23.39 -23.24
C TYR A 361 28.14 23.08 -22.35
N THR A 362 28.04 22.02 -21.55
CA THR A 362 29.16 21.55 -20.75
C THR A 362 30.03 20.62 -21.58
N MET A 363 31.34 20.85 -21.55
CA MET A 363 32.33 20.06 -22.26
C MET A 363 33.57 19.82 -21.40
N THR A 364 34.32 18.79 -21.75
CA THR A 364 35.57 18.43 -21.08
C THR A 364 36.72 18.69 -22.03
N LEU A 365 37.68 19.51 -21.59
CA LEU A 365 38.91 19.78 -22.30
C LEU A 365 39.95 18.70 -21.96
N ALA A 366 40.81 18.41 -22.93
CA ALA A 366 41.93 17.49 -22.76
C ALA A 366 43.03 18.14 -21.91
N ASP A 367 43.76 17.33 -21.13
CA ASP A 367 44.92 17.77 -20.34
C ASP A 367 46.21 17.72 -21.18
N THR A 368 46.22 18.48 -22.28
CA THR A 368 47.32 18.49 -23.25
C THR A 368 47.67 19.92 -23.67
N MET A 369 48.96 20.18 -23.92
CA MET A 369 49.42 21.41 -24.54
C MET A 369 48.90 21.55 -25.97
N GLY A 370 48.86 22.78 -26.47
CA GLY A 370 48.40 23.12 -27.80
C GLY A 370 46.91 23.43 -27.91
N PRO A 371 46.43 23.72 -29.13
CA PRO A 371 45.07 24.20 -29.36
C PRO A 371 44.04 23.08 -29.23
N GLN A 372 42.90 23.41 -28.64
CA GLN A 372 41.72 22.56 -28.57
C GLN A 372 40.56 23.24 -29.28
N TYR A 373 39.93 22.53 -30.20
CA TYR A 373 38.92 23.06 -31.10
C TYR A 373 37.54 22.62 -30.64
N ILE A 374 36.68 23.59 -30.32
CA ILE A 374 35.30 23.36 -29.94
C ILE A 374 34.43 23.67 -31.14
N ARG A 375 33.83 22.65 -31.75
CA ARG A 375 32.89 22.82 -32.87
C ARG A 375 31.57 23.38 -32.35
N VAL A 376 31.14 24.55 -32.83
CA VAL A 376 29.92 25.23 -32.37
C VAL A 376 28.80 25.21 -33.41
N GLU A 377 29.14 25.42 -34.69
CA GLU A 377 28.22 25.45 -35.85
C GLU A 377 26.91 26.22 -35.62
N ARG A 378 27.04 27.50 -35.29
CA ARG A 378 25.90 28.32 -34.92
C ARG A 378 25.87 29.65 -35.64
N GLU A 379 24.72 29.92 -36.24
CA GLU A 379 24.37 31.22 -36.80
C GLU A 379 23.93 32.20 -35.68
N ASP A 380 24.08 33.50 -35.93
CA ASP A 380 23.61 34.58 -35.05
C ASP A 380 24.24 34.65 -33.65
N VAL A 381 25.54 34.37 -33.52
CA VAL A 381 26.27 34.56 -32.24
C VAL A 381 26.63 36.03 -32.06
N ASP A 382 26.22 36.62 -30.92
CA ASP A 382 26.63 37.96 -30.48
C ASP A 382 27.51 37.94 -29.23
N ARG A 383 27.34 36.93 -28.36
CA ARG A 383 28.02 36.87 -27.06
C ARG A 383 28.37 35.44 -26.68
N LEU A 384 29.56 35.27 -26.12
CA LEU A 384 30.06 33.99 -25.62
C LEU A 384 30.54 34.15 -24.19
N TRP A 385 30.29 33.13 -23.36
CA TRP A 385 30.96 32.97 -22.09
C TRP A 385 31.56 31.57 -22.00
N ILE A 386 32.80 31.48 -21.52
CA ILE A 386 33.42 30.23 -21.10
C ILE A 386 33.46 30.28 -19.57
N ILE A 387 32.71 29.39 -18.93
CA ILE A 387 32.57 29.32 -17.48
C ILE A 387 33.36 28.13 -16.96
N ILE A 388 34.18 28.33 -15.93
CA ILE A 388 35.02 27.29 -15.34
C ILE A 388 34.18 26.45 -14.39
N ASP A 389 33.96 25.18 -14.72
CA ASP A 389 33.23 24.24 -13.84
C ASP A 389 34.20 23.40 -12.98
N SER A 390 35.35 23.02 -13.54
CA SER A 390 36.43 22.34 -12.82
C SER A 390 37.77 22.47 -13.55
N VAL A 391 38.87 22.21 -12.84
CA VAL A 391 40.24 22.30 -13.36
C VAL A 391 41.01 20.98 -13.23
N TYR A 392 42.06 20.84 -14.01
CA TYR A 392 43.18 19.96 -13.71
C TYR A 392 44.13 20.75 -12.81
N GLU A 393 44.43 20.20 -11.64
CA GLU A 393 45.29 20.86 -10.67
C GLU A 393 46.73 20.97 -11.20
N GLY A 394 47.35 22.11 -10.92
CA GLY A 394 48.74 22.40 -11.20
C GLY A 394 49.68 21.92 -10.09
N ASP A 395 50.96 21.77 -10.43
CA ASP A 395 51.97 21.21 -9.52
C ASP A 395 52.64 22.26 -8.60
N ASN A 396 52.41 23.56 -8.81
CA ASN A 396 53.03 24.62 -8.01
C ASN A 396 52.36 24.84 -6.64
N GLY A 397 51.19 24.23 -6.40
CA GLY A 397 50.41 24.38 -5.18
C GLY A 397 49.71 25.73 -5.04
N GLU A 398 49.70 26.53 -6.10
CA GLU A 398 48.92 27.75 -6.22
C GLU A 398 47.61 27.43 -6.94
N ASP A 399 46.50 28.04 -6.51
CA ASP A 399 45.18 27.79 -7.08
C ASP A 399 44.94 28.56 -8.39
N GLU A 400 45.99 28.85 -9.16
CA GLU A 400 45.93 29.79 -10.27
C GLU A 400 45.58 29.11 -11.60
N THR A 401 44.42 29.44 -12.16
CA THR A 401 43.97 28.91 -13.46
C THR A 401 44.38 29.82 -14.60
N SER A 402 45.04 29.26 -15.61
CA SER A 402 45.55 30.02 -16.76
C SER A 402 44.93 29.58 -18.09
N VAL A 403 44.83 30.53 -19.02
CA VAL A 403 44.46 30.31 -20.42
C VAL A 403 45.33 31.21 -21.29
N SER A 404 46.06 30.62 -22.23
CA SER A 404 46.99 31.35 -23.08
C SER A 404 46.36 32.11 -24.22
N GLU A 405 45.31 31.59 -24.83
CA GLU A 405 44.67 32.24 -25.97
C GLU A 405 43.29 31.62 -26.24
N VAL A 406 42.36 32.42 -26.73
CA VAL A 406 41.04 32.03 -27.21
C VAL A 406 40.80 32.66 -28.57
N GLU A 407 40.52 31.84 -29.57
CA GLU A 407 40.22 32.30 -30.93
C GLU A 407 38.78 31.91 -31.31
N ILE A 408 38.10 32.74 -32.09
CA ILE A 408 36.69 32.52 -32.48
C ILE A 408 36.59 32.65 -34.00
N TYR A 409 36.04 31.62 -34.67
CA TYR A 409 35.93 31.48 -36.14
C TYR A 409 34.53 31.04 -36.58
#